data_AF-A0A5C6D4S7-F1
#
_entry.id   AF-A0A5C6D4S7-F1
#
_cell.length_a   1.000
_cell.length_b   1.000
_cell.length_c   1.000
_cell.angle_alpha   90.00
_cell.angle_beta   90.00
_cell.angle_gamma   90.00
#
_symmetry.space_group_name_H-M   'P 1'
#
loop_
_entity.id
_entity.type
_entity.pdbx_description
1 polymer ?
#
loop_
_entity_poly.entity_id
_entity_poly.type
_entity_poly.pdbx_seq_one_letter_code
_entity_poly.pdbx_strand_id
1 'polypeptide(L)' 'MTPDPTAEIKRIRHQLGADDDFDLDRIFARLHKRQFNSGRSYVRRAPRKPADNHRLHRSGPRHQTEVQAFPGPPGES' A
#
# COMPACT_ATOMS: atom_id res chain seq x y z
N MET A 1 -7.12 -15.86 -19.48
CA MET A 1 -7.50 -14.51 -18.97
C MET A 1 -6.40 -14.08 -18.02
N THR A 2 -5.58 -13.10 -18.38
CA THR A 2 -4.47 -12.62 -17.53
C THR A 2 -5.08 -11.75 -16.43
N PRO A 3 -4.80 -12.01 -15.14
CA PRO A 3 -5.31 -11.15 -14.07
C PRO A 3 -4.82 -9.72 -14.26
N ASP A 4 -5.65 -8.74 -13.91
CA ASP A 4 -5.25 -7.33 -13.92
C ASP A 4 -4.01 -7.18 -13.03
N PRO A 5 -2.86 -6.75 -13.60
CA PRO A 5 -1.62 -6.63 -12.84
C PRO A 5 -1.78 -5.68 -11.64
N THR A 6 -2.68 -4.70 -11.73
CA THR A 6 -2.96 -3.77 -10.63
C THR A 6 -3.69 -4.47 -9.49
N ALA A 7 -4.67 -5.31 -9.80
CA ALA A 7 -5.40 -6.10 -8.81
C ALA A 7 -4.45 -7.08 -8.09
N GLU A 8 -3.55 -7.73 -8.84
CA GLU A 8 -2.60 -8.67 -8.26
C GLU A 8 -1.58 -7.96 -7.34
N ILE A 9 -1.05 -6.80 -7.74
CA ILE A 9 -0.17 -6.00 -6.87
C ILE A 9 -0.87 -5.58 -5.58
N LYS A 10 -2.14 -5.17 -5.65
CA LYS A 10 -2.93 -4.80 -4.47
C LYS A 10 -3.14 -6.00 -3.55
N ARG A 11 -3.50 -7.16 -4.11
CA ARG A 11 -3.67 -8.41 -3.37
C ARG A 11 -2.39 -8.81 -2.64
N ILE A 12 -1.25 -8.83 -3.35
CA ILE A 12 0.05 -9.16 -2.77
C ILE A 12 0.42 -8.20 -1.64
N ARG A 13 0.22 -6.89 -1.85
CA ARG A 13 0.48 -5.89 -0.80
C ARG A 13 -0.36 -6.14 0.45
N HIS A 14 -1.65 -6.38 0.27
CA HIS A 14 -2.56 -6.63 1.37
C HIS A 14 -2.16 -7.89 2.14
N GLN A 15 -1.86 -8.98 1.43
CA GLN A 15 -1.42 -10.23 2.04
C GLN A 15 -0.10 -10.06 2.81
N LEU A 16 0.90 -9.40 2.22
CA LEU A 16 2.17 -9.14 2.89
C LEU A 16 2.05 -8.24 4.12
N GLY A 17 1.10 -7.29 4.11
CA GLY A 17 0.79 -6.47 5.28
C GLY A 17 0.11 -7.29 6.37
N ALA A 18 -0.91 -8.07 6.02
CA ALA A 18 -1.65 -8.90 6.97
C ALA A 18 -0.77 -9.92 7.69
N ASP A 19 0.21 -10.54 7.01
CA ASP A 19 1.14 -11.51 7.61
C ASP A 19 1.97 -10.94 8.77
N ASP A 20 2.18 -9.61 8.79
CA ASP A 20 2.95 -8.90 9.81
C ASP A 20 2.06 -7.89 10.58
N ASP A 21 0.73 -8.05 10.58
CA ASP A 21 -0.23 -7.16 11.25
C ASP A 21 -0.14 -5.68 10.84
N PHE A 22 0.34 -5.42 9.62
CA PHE A 22 0.70 -4.10 9.10
C PHE A 22 1.73 -3.35 9.96
N ASP A 23 2.45 -4.04 10.83
CA ASP A 23 3.55 -3.50 11.62
C ASP A 23 4.77 -3.31 10.71
N LEU A 24 5.02 -2.04 10.37
CA LEU A 24 6.13 -1.66 9.50
C LEU A 24 7.48 -2.06 10.10
N ASP A 25 7.65 -1.95 11.42
CA ASP A 25 8.91 -2.29 12.09
C ASP A 25 9.18 -3.79 11.98
N ARG A 26 8.14 -4.61 12.17
CA ARG A 26 8.21 -6.06 11.99
C ARG A 26 8.54 -6.46 10.56
N ILE A 27 7.93 -5.80 9.57
CA ILE A 27 8.21 -6.01 8.14
C ILE A 27 9.69 -5.69 7.84
N PHE A 28 10.21 -4.56 8.32
CA PHE A 28 11.61 -4.17 8.10
C PHE A 28 12.58 -5.13 8.79
N ALA A 29 12.30 -5.53 10.03
CA ALA A 29 13.12 -6.50 10.76
C ALA A 29 13.21 -7.84 10.02
N ARG A 30 12.07 -8.34 9.53
CA ARG A 30 12.00 -9.58 8.73
C ARG A 30 12.78 -9.47 7.42
N LEU A 31 12.71 -8.31 6.76
CA LEU A 31 13.48 -8.05 5.53
C LEU A 31 14.98 -8.03 5.80
N HIS A 32 15.42 -7.31 6.83
CA HIS A 32 16.83 -7.23 7.23
C HIS A 32 17.40 -8.60 7.58
N LYS A 33 16.65 -9.41 8.36
CA LYS A 33 17.06 -10.78 8.72
C LYS A 33 17.26 -11.66 7.48
N ARG A 34 16.36 -11.55 6.50
CA ARG A 34 16.49 -12.28 5.23
C ARG A 34 17.70 -11.82 4.42
N GLN A 35 17.95 -10.51 4.35
CA GLN A 35 19.11 -9.97 3.65
C GLN A 35 20.43 -10.43 4.28
N PHE A 36 20.52 -10.38 5.61
CA PHE A 36 21.69 -10.85 6.36
C PHE A 36 21.96 -12.34 6.11
N ASN A 37 20.92 -13.17 6.17
CA ASN A 37 21.05 -14.62 6.02
C ASN A 37 21.25 -15.08 4.57
N SER A 38 20.98 -14.23 3.56
CA SER A 38 21.02 -14.70 2.17
C SER A 38 22.42 -14.80 1.58
N GLY A 39 23.46 -14.35 2.29
CA GLY A 39 24.84 -14.29 1.78
C GLY A 39 25.02 -13.40 0.54
N ARG A 40 24.03 -12.56 0.22
CA ARG A 40 24.05 -11.67 -0.96
C ARG A 40 24.47 -10.27 -0.52
N SER A 41 25.25 -9.60 -1.35
CA SER A 41 25.57 -8.18 -1.16
C SER A 41 24.43 -7.31 -1.67
N TYR A 42 23.80 -6.53 -0.78
CA TYR A 42 22.72 -5.61 -1.13
C TYR A 42 23.24 -4.18 -1.14
N VAL A 43 23.07 -3.47 -2.27
CA VAL A 43 23.44 -2.06 -2.39
C VAL A 43 22.28 -1.19 -1.91
N ARG A 44 22.51 -0.42 -0.83
CA ARG A 44 21.58 0.64 -0.42
C ARG A 44 21.75 1.83 -1.37
N ARG A 45 20.71 2.11 -2.16
CA ARG A 45 20.67 3.34 -2.96
C ARG A 45 20.43 4.54 -2.05
N ALA A 46 21.00 5.69 -2.41
CA ALA A 46 20.70 6.94 -1.74
C ALA A 46 19.17 7.18 -1.71
N PRO A 47 18.64 7.76 -0.62
CA PRO A 47 17.24 8.14 -0.56
C PRO A 47 16.88 8.96 -1.78
N ARG A 48 15.83 8.54 -2.51
CA ARG A 48 15.31 9.36 -3.60
C ARG A 48 14.74 10.62 -2.98
N LYS A 49 15.20 11.79 -3.45
CA LYS A 49 14.52 13.04 -3.15
C LYS A 49 13.05 12.89 -3.60
N PRO A 50 12.08 13.40 -2.83
CA PRO A 50 10.70 13.49 -3.30
C PRO A 50 10.73 14.11 -4.68
N ALA A 51 10.16 13.41 -5.67
CA ALA A 51 10.02 14.00 -6.99
C ALA A 51 9.09 15.20 -6.86
N ASP A 52 9.47 16.34 -7.42
CA ASP A 52 8.68 17.57 -7.46
C ASP A 52 7.57 17.41 -8.51
N ASN A 53 6.77 16.35 -8.36
CA ASN A 53 5.69 16.04 -9.26
C ASN A 53 4.59 17.07 -9.00
N HIS A 54 4.48 18.03 -9.92
CA HIS A 54 3.35 18.94 -9.94
C HIS A 54 2.05 18.15 -9.89
N ARG A 55 1.14 18.59 -8.99
CA ARG A 55 -0.22 18.08 -8.90
C ARG A 55 -0.82 18.16 -10.30
N LEU A 56 -1.18 17.03 -10.90
CA LEU A 56 -1.98 17.03 -12.13
C LEU A 56 -3.24 17.85 -11.81
N HIS A 57 -3.38 19.01 -12.46
CA HIS A 57 -4.57 19.83 -12.34
C HIS A 57 -5.74 18.94 -12.73
N ARG A 58 -6.59 18.59 -11.75
CA ARG A 58 -7.84 17.90 -12.01
C ARG A 58 -8.78 18.90 -12.67
N SER A 59 -8.59 19.17 -13.96
CA SER A 59 -9.55 19.88 -14.80
C SER A 59 -10.64 18.89 -15.19
N GLY A 60 -11.51 18.60 -14.25
CA GLY A 60 -12.74 17.86 -14.46
C GLY A 60 -13.79 18.38 -13.48
N PRO A 61 -15.05 18.58 -13.91
CA PRO A 61 -16.08 19.11 -13.03
C PRO A 61 -16.19 18.22 -11.78
N ARG A 62 -16.30 18.87 -10.62
CA ARG A 62 -16.58 18.21 -9.35
C ARG A 62 -17.99 17.62 -9.41
N HIS A 63 -18.14 16.42 -9.95
CA HIS A 63 -19.24 15.59 -9.50
C HIS A 63 -18.92 15.21 -8.06
N GLN A 64 -19.59 15.89 -7.13
CA GLN A 64 -19.69 15.41 -5.77
C GLN A 64 -20.37 14.06 -5.89
N THR A 65 -19.62 12.97 -5.76
CA THR A 65 -20.23 11.68 -5.48
C THR A 65 -20.79 11.81 -4.08
N GLU A 66 -22.08 12.05 -4.01
CA GLU A 66 -22.87 11.85 -2.80
C GLU A 66 -22.57 10.43 -2.32
N VAL A 67 -21.75 10.32 -1.27
CA VAL A 67 -21.62 9.09 -0.52
C VAL A 67 -22.95 8.90 0.16
N GLN A 68 -23.80 8.07 -0.45
CA GLN A 68 -25.00 7.56 0.17
C GLN A 68 -24.56 6.90 1.48
N ALA A 69 -24.85 7.58 2.60
CA ALA A 69 -24.52 7.07 3.91
C ALA A 69 -25.31 5.79 4.11
N PHE A 70 -24.61 4.65 4.16
CA PHE A 70 -25.22 3.40 4.58
C PHE A 70 -25.72 3.58 6.02
N PRO A 71 -26.99 3.31 6.33
CA PRO A 71 -27.46 3.37 7.70
C PRO A 71 -26.69 2.33 8.53
N GLY A 72 -26.12 2.78 9.64
CA GLY A 72 -25.49 1.89 10.61
C GLY A 72 -26.49 0.86 11.15
N PRO A 73 -26.02 -0.31 11.61
CA PRO A 73 -26.91 -1.36 12.10
C PRO A 73 -27.74 -0.85 13.28
N PRO A 74 -29.01 -1.29 13.42
CA PRO A 74 -29.84 -0.92 14.56
C PRO A 74 -29.17 -1.39 15.85
N GLY A 75 -28.90 -0.44 16.74
CA GLY A 75 -28.50 -0.76 18.11
C GLY A 75 -29.65 -1.46 18.81
N GLU A 76 -29.36 -2.64 19.35
CA GLU A 76 -30.23 -3.33 20.29
C GLU A 76 -30.23 -2.55 21.61
N SER A 77 -31.42 -2.18 22.07
CA SER A 77 -31.71 -1.76 23.45
C SER A 77 -33.10 -2.26 23.81
#